data_AF-A0ABD0N4T5-F1
#
_entry.id   AF-A0ABD0N4T5-F1
#
_cell.length_a   1.000
_cell.length_b   1.000
_cell.length_c   1.000
_cell.angle_alpha   90.00
_cell.angle_beta   90.00
_cell.angle_gamma   90.00
#
_symmetry.space_group_name_H-M   'P 1'
#
loop_
_entity.id
_entity.type
_entity.pdbx_description
1 polymer ?
#
loop_
_entity_poly.entity_id
_entity_poly.type
_entity_poly.pdbx_seq_one_letter_code
_entity_poly.pdbx_strand_id
1 'polypeptide(L)'
;SIRRKDDPQEVRVQIQFLTYGTRPSKDKSGAYLFLPDGNAKPYSQREAPIVRVVEGPLFAEVVAHYQHFQQTVRIHNVPGVDGLSLDITIMVDIRDQNNKELAMRLVTDIQSGDTFYTDLNSFQ
;
A
#
# COMPACT_ATOMS: atom_id res chain seq x y z
N SER A 1 2.46 -8.68 9.92
CA SER A 1 2.25 -8.16 11.28
C SER A 1 3.42 -7.28 11.67
N ILE A 2 3.24 -6.44 12.69
CA ILE A 2 4.26 -5.52 13.18
C ILE A 2 4.40 -5.74 14.69
N ARG A 3 5.63 -5.86 15.19
CA ARG A 3 5.94 -5.93 16.61
C ARG A 3 6.95 -4.85 16.94
N ARG A 4 6.65 -3.99 17.93
CA ARG A 4 7.61 -3.01 18.41
C ARG A 4 8.66 -3.71 19.26
N LYS A 5 9.89 -3.21 19.26
CA LYS A 5 11.01 -3.85 19.97
C LYS A 5 10.75 -4.03 21.47
N ASP A 6 10.13 -3.02 22.09
CA ASP A 6 9.90 -2.95 23.53
C ASP A 6 8.48 -3.37 23.93
N ASP A 7 7.67 -3.81 22.96
CA ASP A 7 6.29 -4.24 23.18
C ASP A 7 6.11 -5.69 22.73
N PRO A 8 5.78 -6.62 23.64
CA PRO A 8 5.51 -8.00 23.26
C PRO A 8 4.25 -8.15 22.41
N GLN A 9 3.38 -7.13 22.37
CA GLN A 9 2.17 -7.15 21.56
C GLN A 9 2.49 -7.06 20.06
N GLU A 10 1.94 -8.00 19.31
CA GLU A 10 2.00 -8.02 17.86
C GLU A 10 0.72 -7.43 17.28
N VAL A 11 0.85 -6.43 16.40
CA VAL A 11 -0.26 -5.81 15.69
C VAL A 11 -0.42 -6.49 14.34
N ARG A 12 -1.63 -6.95 14.04
CA ARG A 12 -1.92 -7.53 12.72
C ARG A 12 -2.08 -6.40 11.71
N VAL A 13 -1.21 -6.41 10.71
CA VAL A 13 -1.26 -5.49 9.58
C VAL A 13 -0.94 -6.29 8.32
N GLN A 14 -1.83 -6.18 7.33
CA GLN A 14 -1.67 -6.75 6.01
C GLN A 14 -1.80 -5.65 4.96
N ILE A 15 -0.85 -5.59 4.03
CA ILE A 15 -0.91 -4.74 2.84
C ILE A 15 -1.60 -5.52 1.73
N GLN A 16 -2.62 -4.93 1.10
CA GLN A 16 -3.34 -5.46 -0.05
C GLN A 16 -3.30 -4.45 -1.19
N PHE A 17 -3.08 -4.94 -2.42
CA PHE A 17 -3.24 -4.14 -3.63
C PHE A 17 -4.55 -4.50 -4.32
N LEU A 18 -5.27 -3.48 -4.76
CA LEU A 18 -6.61 -3.55 -5.30
C LEU A 18 -6.70 -2.74 -6.58
N THR A 19 -7.66 -3.09 -7.42
CA THR A 19 -7.97 -2.34 -8.64
C THR A 19 -9.45 -2.02 -8.72
N TYR A 20 -9.74 -0.80 -9.18
CA TYR A 20 -11.08 -0.40 -9.64
C TYR A 20 -11.07 -0.25 -11.15
N GLY A 21 -12.18 -0.59 -11.81
CA GLY A 21 -12.43 -0.23 -13.20
C GLY A 21 -13.35 0.99 -13.31
N THR A 22 -13.60 1.47 -14.53
CA THR A 22 -14.63 2.48 -14.79
C THR A 22 -15.94 1.83 -15.23
N ARG A 23 -17.07 2.50 -14.96
CA ARG A 23 -18.37 2.11 -15.50
C ARG A 23 -18.32 1.95 -17.04
N PRO A 24 -18.97 0.91 -17.61
CA PRO A 24 -18.90 0.62 -19.04
C PRO A 24 -19.74 1.57 -19.91
N SER A 25 -20.79 2.18 -19.35
CA SER A 25 -21.75 3.03 -20.06
C SER A 25 -22.11 4.27 -19.23
N LYS A 26 -22.53 5.34 -19.91
CA LYS A 26 -22.85 6.66 -19.34
C LYS A 26 -21.60 7.37 -18.79
N ASP A 27 -21.69 7.96 -17.61
CA ASP A 27 -20.61 8.68 -16.95
C ASP A 27 -19.48 7.72 -16.59
N LYS A 28 -18.27 8.07 -17.01
CA LYS A 28 -17.04 7.31 -16.78
C LYS A 28 -16.14 8.04 -15.77
N SER A 29 -15.29 7.29 -15.08
CA SER A 29 -14.17 7.89 -14.36
C SER A 29 -13.34 8.75 -15.30
N GLY A 30 -12.71 9.79 -14.75
CA GLY A 30 -11.84 10.69 -15.49
C GLY A 30 -10.95 11.49 -14.55
N ALA A 31 -10.44 12.63 -15.02
CA ALA A 31 -9.51 13.46 -14.25
C ALA A 31 -10.09 13.98 -12.92
N TYR A 32 -11.42 14.11 -12.82
CA TYR A 32 -12.10 14.68 -11.64
C TYR A 32 -13.03 13.70 -10.93
N LEU A 33 -13.69 12.83 -11.70
CA LEU A 33 -14.71 11.94 -11.17
C LEU A 33 -14.14 10.55 -10.96
N PHE A 34 -14.32 10.02 -9.75
CA PHE A 34 -14.12 8.61 -9.45
C PHE A 34 -15.45 7.87 -9.51
N LEU A 35 -15.69 7.12 -10.59
CA LEU A 35 -16.94 6.39 -10.85
C LEU A 35 -16.65 4.90 -11.12
N PRO A 36 -16.35 4.13 -10.07
CA PRO A 36 -15.92 2.75 -10.24
C PRO A 36 -17.02 1.85 -10.80
N ASP A 37 -16.63 0.75 -11.45
CA ASP A 37 -17.50 -0.32 -11.95
C ASP A 37 -18.05 -1.25 -10.84
N GLY A 38 -17.75 -0.96 -9.58
CA GLY A 38 -18.20 -1.72 -8.42
C GLY A 38 -17.16 -1.66 -7.28
N ASN A 39 -17.20 -2.67 -6.41
CA ASN A 39 -16.21 -2.83 -5.35
C ASN A 39 -14.82 -3.12 -5.91
N ALA A 40 -13.79 -2.74 -5.15
CA ALA A 40 -12.40 -3.03 -5.49
C ALA A 40 -12.19 -4.54 -5.66
N LYS A 41 -11.44 -4.92 -6.70
CA LYS A 41 -11.03 -6.31 -6.96
C LYS A 41 -9.56 -6.48 -6.58
N PRO A 42 -9.13 -7.62 -6.02
CA PRO A 42 -7.71 -7.88 -5.78
C PRO A 42 -6.88 -7.61 -7.04
N TYR A 43 -5.74 -6.94 -6.87
CA TYR A 43 -4.76 -6.84 -7.94
C TYR A 43 -4.34 -8.25 -8.35
N SER A 44 -4.32 -8.49 -9.65
CA SER A 44 -3.95 -9.79 -10.21
C SER A 44 -2.89 -9.59 -11.28
N GLN A 45 -1.95 -10.51 -11.30
CA GLN A 45 -0.90 -10.65 -12.30
C GLN A 45 -0.69 -12.13 -12.57
N ARG A 46 -0.10 -12.46 -13.72
CA ARG A 46 0.05 -13.87 -14.14
C ARG A 46 1.09 -14.61 -13.31
N GLU A 47 2.21 -13.95 -13.02
CA GLU A 47 3.34 -14.55 -12.30
C GLU A 47 3.40 -14.03 -10.87
N ALA A 48 3.95 -14.82 -9.95
CA ALA A 48 4.20 -14.33 -8.60
C ALA A 48 5.26 -13.22 -8.63
N PRO A 49 5.17 -12.19 -7.77
CA PRO A 49 6.17 -11.13 -7.73
C PRO A 49 7.53 -11.69 -7.28
N ILE A 50 8.60 -11.18 -7.86
CA ILE A 50 9.96 -11.49 -7.38
C ILE A 50 10.18 -10.71 -6.09
N VAL A 51 10.58 -11.41 -5.03
CA VAL A 51 10.88 -10.81 -3.72
C VAL A 51 12.37 -10.85 -3.46
N ARG A 52 12.93 -9.68 -3.16
CA ARG A 52 14.33 -9.49 -2.72
C ARG A 52 14.34 -9.04 -1.28
N VAL A 53 15.19 -9.66 -0.46
CA VAL A 53 15.44 -9.25 0.92
C VAL A 53 16.89 -8.78 1.02
N VAL A 54 17.11 -7.64 1.67
CA VAL A 54 18.44 -7.11 1.97
C VAL A 54 18.50 -6.82 3.46
N GLU A 55 19.52 -7.34 4.13
CA GLU A 55 19.77 -7.11 5.54
C GLU A 55 21.14 -6.46 5.70
N GLY A 56 21.19 -5.35 6.43
CA GLY A 56 22.43 -4.62 6.69
C GLY A 56 22.42 -3.96 8.07
N PRO A 57 23.57 -3.44 8.51
CA PRO A 57 23.70 -2.83 9.83
C PRO A 57 22.90 -1.52 9.97
N LEU A 58 22.62 -0.84 8.85
CA LEU A 58 21.91 0.45 8.84
C LEU A 58 20.41 0.31 8.53
N PHE A 59 20.01 -0.73 7.82
CA PHE A 59 18.61 -0.99 7.48
C PHE A 59 18.41 -2.45 7.06
N ALA A 60 17.15 -2.89 7.09
CA ALA A 60 16.70 -4.08 6.40
C ALA A 60 15.53 -3.71 5.48
N GLU A 61 15.47 -4.29 4.29
CA GLU A 61 14.39 -4.05 3.34
C GLU A 61 13.90 -5.33 2.67
N VAL A 62 12.62 -5.31 2.32
CA VAL A 62 11.96 -6.27 1.44
C VAL A 62 11.44 -5.51 0.24
N VAL A 63 11.85 -5.93 -0.96
CA VAL A 63 11.42 -5.37 -2.23
C VAL A 63 10.65 -6.43 -3.01
N ALA A 64 9.39 -6.17 -3.32
CA ALA A 64 8.55 -7.01 -4.15
C ALA A 64 8.30 -6.32 -5.50
N HIS A 65 8.67 -7.00 -6.58
CA HIS A 65 8.51 -6.52 -7.96
C HIS A 65 7.23 -7.12 -8.56
N TYR A 66 6.18 -6.29 -8.65
CA TYR A 66 4.94 -6.61 -9.36
C TYR A 66 5.03 -6.08 -10.80
N GLN A 67 4.11 -6.53 -11.65
CA GLN A 67 4.09 -6.13 -13.06
C GLN A 67 3.93 -4.60 -13.24
N HIS A 68 3.12 -3.96 -12.40
CA HIS A 68 2.77 -2.53 -12.54
C HIS A 68 3.27 -1.65 -11.40
N PHE A 69 3.99 -2.23 -10.43
CA PHE A 69 4.57 -1.47 -9.33
C PHE A 69 5.68 -2.24 -8.62
N GLN A 70 6.58 -1.51 -7.98
CA GLN A 70 7.55 -2.05 -7.02
C GLN A 70 7.16 -1.59 -5.63
N GLN A 71 6.95 -2.54 -4.72
CA GLN A 71 6.76 -2.25 -3.29
C GLN A 71 8.10 -2.43 -2.58
N THR A 72 8.53 -1.41 -1.85
CA THR A 72 9.67 -1.47 -0.93
C THR A 72 9.17 -1.25 0.48
N VAL A 73 9.49 -2.16 1.40
CA VAL A 73 9.23 -2.03 2.82
C VAL A 73 10.57 -2.05 3.53
N ARG A 74 10.91 -0.98 4.25
CA ARG A 74 12.21 -0.81 4.89
C ARG A 74 12.06 -0.42 6.36
N ILE A 75 12.91 -1.01 7.19
CA ILE A 75 13.15 -0.59 8.57
C ILE A 75 14.57 -0.05 8.69
N HIS A 76 14.75 1.07 9.38
CA HIS A 76 16.06 1.66 9.62
C HIS A 76 16.58 1.28 11.01
N ASN A 77 17.84 0.85 11.07
CA ASN A 77 18.55 0.47 12.30
C ASN A 77 19.41 1.64 12.82
N VAL A 78 18.83 2.85 12.84
CA VAL A 78 19.51 4.07 13.27
C VAL A 78 18.74 4.75 14.41
N PRO A 79 19.41 5.47 15.32
CA PRO A 79 18.72 6.26 16.34
C PRO A 79 17.88 7.39 15.72
N GLY A 80 16.77 7.74 16.38
CA GLY A 80 15.91 8.85 15.97
C GLY A 80 14.61 8.39 15.31
N VAL A 81 13.89 9.34 14.70
CA VAL A 81 12.54 9.12 14.14
C VAL A 81 12.51 8.06 13.04
N ASP A 82 13.57 7.97 12.24
CA ASP A 82 13.68 6.99 11.15
C ASP A 82 13.71 5.55 11.66
N GLY A 83 14.28 5.32 12.86
CA GLY A 83 14.31 4.00 13.51
C GLY A 83 13.01 3.64 14.25
N LEU A 84 12.07 4.58 14.37
CA LEU A 84 10.79 4.38 15.05
C LEU A 84 9.62 4.09 14.08
N SER A 85 9.87 4.16 12.78
CA SER A 85 8.83 4.06 11.75
C SER A 85 9.15 3.00 10.70
N LEU A 86 8.12 2.61 9.96
CA LEU A 86 8.22 1.75 8.79
C LEU A 86 8.19 2.64 7.56
N ASP A 87 9.20 2.53 6.70
CA ASP A 87 9.22 3.21 5.40
C ASP A 87 8.60 2.29 4.35
N ILE A 88 7.58 2.79 3.66
CA ILE A 88 6.91 2.09 2.56
C ILE A 88 6.98 2.99 1.33
N THR A 89 7.68 2.52 0.30
CA THR A 89 7.73 3.18 -1.00
C THR A 89 7.06 2.31 -2.06
N ILE A 90 6.07 2.86 -2.76
CA ILE A 90 5.44 2.20 -3.92
C ILE A 90 5.79 2.97 -5.19
N MET A 91 6.63 2.40 -6.04
CA MET A 91 6.95 2.95 -7.35
C MET A 91 5.96 2.38 -8.37
N VAL A 92 5.05 3.20 -8.88
CA VAL A 92 3.95 2.76 -9.76
C VAL A 92 4.25 3.08 -11.22
N ASP A 93 4.04 2.10 -12.10
CA ASP A 93 4.06 2.26 -13.55
C ASP A 93 2.83 1.59 -14.17
N ILE A 94 1.87 2.41 -14.58
CA ILE A 94 0.57 1.99 -15.12
C ILE A 94 0.36 2.46 -16.55
N ARG A 95 1.43 2.78 -17.28
CA ARG A 95 1.35 3.35 -18.64
C ARG A 95 0.64 2.43 -19.65
N ASP A 96 0.67 1.12 -19.41
CA ASP A 96 -0.01 0.11 -20.23
C ASP A 96 -1.42 -0.23 -19.71
N GLN A 97 -1.83 0.35 -18.59
CA GLN A 97 -3.14 0.13 -17.98
C GLN A 97 -4.13 1.21 -18.39
N ASN A 98 -5.29 0.79 -18.90
CA ASN A 98 -6.38 1.68 -19.28
C ASN A 98 -7.62 1.40 -18.43
N ASN A 99 -8.32 2.45 -18.01
CA ASN A 99 -9.53 2.36 -17.20
C ASN A 99 -9.33 1.55 -15.90
N LYS A 100 -8.18 1.73 -15.27
CA LYS A 100 -7.79 1.07 -14.02
C LYS A 100 -7.29 2.10 -13.02
N GLU A 101 -7.72 1.95 -11.78
CA GLU A 101 -7.23 2.74 -10.65
C GLU A 101 -6.63 1.76 -9.63
N LEU A 102 -5.36 1.94 -9.29
CA LEU A 102 -4.63 1.11 -8.33
C LEU A 102 -4.80 1.70 -6.92
N ALA A 103 -5.18 0.86 -5.96
CA ALA A 103 -5.30 1.25 -4.55
C ALA A 103 -4.46 0.32 -3.67
N MET A 104 -3.84 0.90 -2.63
CA MET A 104 -3.23 0.17 -1.54
C MET A 104 -4.17 0.21 -0.33
N ARG A 105 -4.42 -0.93 0.30
CA ARG A 105 -5.24 -1.06 1.50
C ARG A 105 -4.45 -1.70 2.63
N LEU A 106 -4.50 -1.09 3.80
CA LEU A 106 -4.04 -1.69 5.05
C LEU A 106 -5.23 -2.35 5.74
N VAL A 107 -5.09 -3.64 6.06
CA VAL A 107 -6.09 -4.40 6.82
C VAL A 107 -5.50 -4.74 8.17
N THR A 108 -6.21 -4.36 9.24
CA THR A 108 -5.77 -4.54 10.63
C THR A 108 -6.89 -5.09 11.50
N ASP A 109 -6.57 -5.45 12.74
CA ASP A 109 -7.52 -5.86 13.78
C ASP A 109 -8.00 -4.70 14.68
N ILE A 110 -7.66 -3.45 14.32
CA ILE A 110 -8.09 -2.24 15.02
C ILE A 110 -9.61 -2.07 14.87
N GLN A 111 -10.29 -1.88 16.00
CA GLN A 111 -11.75 -1.71 16.06
C GLN A 111 -12.14 -0.24 15.83
N SER A 112 -11.93 0.27 14.62
CA SER A 112 -12.22 1.68 14.28
C SER A 112 -13.71 1.96 13.98
N GLY A 113 -14.52 0.92 13.76
CA GLY A 113 -15.89 1.07 13.27
C GLY A 113 -15.90 1.84 11.95
N ASP A 114 -16.82 2.81 11.83
CA ASP A 114 -16.94 3.68 10.66
C ASP A 114 -16.11 4.99 10.78
N THR A 115 -15.26 5.09 11.81
CA THR A 115 -14.45 6.29 12.06
C THR A 115 -13.06 6.16 11.44
N PHE A 116 -12.67 7.15 10.66
CA PHE A 116 -11.29 7.34 10.18
C PHE A 116 -10.96 8.83 10.15
N TYR A 117 -9.68 9.14 10.09
CA TYR A 117 -9.18 10.52 10.07
C TYR A 117 -8.32 10.74 8.83
N THR A 118 -8.48 11.91 8.23
CA THR A 118 -7.65 12.42 7.14
C THR A 118 -7.31 13.85 7.47
N ASP A 119 -6.10 14.27 7.16
CA ASP A 119 -5.70 15.66 7.31
C ASP A 119 -6.36 16.55 6.25
N LEU A 120 -6.46 17.83 6.56
CA LEU A 120 -6.76 18.89 5.62
C LEU A 120 -5.48 19.69 5.36
N ASN A 121 -4.80 19.37 4.25
CA ASN A 121 -3.56 20.03 3.82
C ASN A 121 -2.45 19.97 4.88
N SER A 122 -2.35 18.86 5.60
CA SER A 122 -1.37 18.58 6.67
C SER A 122 -1.39 19.59 7.82
N PHE A 123 -2.54 20.24 8.06
CA PHE A 123 -2.71 21.23 9.11
C PHE A 123 -3.55 20.71 10.30
N GLN A 124 -4.73 20.15 10.02
CA GLN A 124 -5.66 19.61 11.03
C GLN A 124 -6.29 18.30 10.56
#